data_AF-A0A0C1N003-F1
#
_entry.id   AF-A0A0C1N003-F1
#
_cell.length_a   1.000
_cell.length_b   1.000
_cell.length_c   1.000
_cell.angle_alpha   90.00
_cell.angle_beta   90.00
_cell.angle_gamma   90.00
#
_symmetry.space_group_name_H-M   'P 1'
#
loop_
_entity.id
_entity.type
_entity.pdbx_description
1 polymer ?
#
loop_
_entity_poly.entity_id
_entity_poly.type
_entity_poly.pdbx_seq_one_letter_code
_entity_poly.pdbx_strand_id
1 'polypeptide(L)'
;MNIIFIKMKNNSTLTDDPIILKIIEAARNRDHKALEGFFINLRDKKTNSDAATILAYNRETEAIKFLKPYMLGIDKDIFGFKKKVMITANEIFNSQGIKNVWDQLYKDIVVEGFIMGGHADLALKWIKKGADVNIAVSIAAKQGNNALVTLLLDKCEASIWTAVASAAESGHEELVDSLLARGADTLSAIIGAAKRGHRNLTQRLLEQAKNKDNYKSALNKAIRAAAGYEHKELAEWLIEEYKADPLKALKAAIWNKSFHFATYFIDKYNISPKQIPFLYNHTLKSHFKKKKCDIYSFLSGITDNELRKAYINHTAGILEISPYKLSNNFSNILKNTEDEKLSFDDAYVYYVEKEYIARGISTPLGDYVASFYKVYIENAPITRKGILIPSEILNKIAHFYIEHPKLNHNDKSNNQKYPPLSESGINKVIDLWISRINNVCFERTERIKAQVSELALLITTAYNDNFPAVITNSANSVHTSVTGFRDKLTREKSEAKQSQI
;
A
#
# COMPACT_ATOMS: atom_id res chain seq x y z
N MET A 1 7.48 -11.31 7.70
CA MET A 1 8.77 -11.27 8.43
C MET A 1 8.82 -10.27 9.57
N ASN A 2 8.81 -8.93 9.38
CA ASN A 2 9.10 -8.01 10.51
C ASN A 2 8.10 -8.06 11.69
N ILE A 3 6.79 -8.22 11.49
CA ILE A 3 5.82 -8.18 12.61
C ILE A 3 5.92 -9.42 13.51
N ILE A 4 6.08 -10.61 12.91
CA ILE A 4 6.20 -11.87 13.64
C ILE A 4 7.55 -11.92 14.38
N PHE A 5 8.64 -11.49 13.73
CA PHE A 5 9.97 -11.45 14.37
C PHE A 5 10.02 -10.49 15.58
N ILE A 6 9.30 -9.36 15.51
CA ILE A 6 9.21 -8.41 16.63
C ILE A 6 8.34 -8.96 17.77
N LYS A 7 7.19 -9.60 17.47
CA LYS A 7 6.34 -10.23 18.51
C LYS A 7 7.02 -11.42 19.19
N MET A 8 7.78 -12.23 18.44
CA MET A 8 8.55 -13.38 18.95
C MET A 8 9.60 -13.03 19.99
N LYS A 9 10.11 -11.79 20.01
CA LYS A 9 11.14 -11.34 20.97
C LYS A 9 10.56 -10.98 22.34
N ASN A 10 9.25 -10.74 22.47
CA ASN A 10 8.67 -9.99 23.61
C ASN A 10 7.57 -10.66 24.46
N ASN A 11 6.80 -11.70 24.04
CA ASN A 11 5.99 -12.54 24.97
C ASN A 11 5.14 -13.67 24.30
N SER A 12 4.53 -14.49 25.16
CA SER A 12 3.90 -15.84 25.05
C SER A 12 2.87 -16.20 23.96
N THR A 13 2.46 -15.30 23.04
CA THR A 13 1.59 -15.67 21.91
C THR A 13 2.19 -15.19 20.59
N LEU A 14 2.61 -16.15 19.75
CA LEU A 14 3.35 -15.91 18.51
C LEU A 14 2.49 -15.20 17.42
N THR A 15 1.17 -15.18 17.60
CA THR A 15 0.19 -14.43 16.80
C THR A 15 -1.14 -14.30 17.56
N ASP A 16 -1.87 -13.22 17.29
CA ASP A 16 -3.26 -13.02 17.76
C ASP A 16 -4.25 -13.05 16.58
N ASP A 17 -3.76 -13.41 15.38
CA ASP A 17 -4.61 -13.52 14.20
C ASP A 17 -5.55 -14.74 14.37
N PRO A 18 -6.87 -14.50 14.48
CA PRO A 18 -7.83 -15.57 14.76
C PRO A 18 -7.90 -16.60 13.63
N ILE A 19 -7.51 -16.24 12.41
CA ILE A 19 -7.47 -17.15 11.27
C ILE A 19 -6.25 -18.07 11.39
N ILE A 20 -5.07 -17.52 11.69
CA ILE A 20 -3.85 -18.31 11.88
C ILE A 20 -4.04 -19.30 13.04
N LEU A 21 -4.63 -18.84 14.16
CA LEU A 21 -4.90 -19.70 15.32
C LEU A 21 -5.83 -20.87 14.97
N LYS A 22 -6.89 -20.61 14.21
CA LYS A 22 -7.81 -21.66 13.74
C LYS A 22 -7.14 -22.68 12.82
N ILE A 23 -6.25 -22.24 11.93
CA ILE A 23 -5.46 -23.14 11.07
C ILE A 23 -4.53 -24.02 11.92
N ILE A 24 -3.85 -23.43 12.90
CA ILE A 24 -2.98 -24.14 13.83
C ILE A 24 -3.76 -25.18 14.63
N GLU A 25 -4.92 -24.80 15.18
CA GLU A 25 -5.78 -25.70 15.95
C GLU A 25 -6.32 -26.86 15.10
N ALA A 26 -6.79 -26.56 13.88
CA ALA A 26 -7.22 -27.59 12.94
C ALA A 26 -6.08 -28.55 12.56
N ALA A 27 -4.85 -28.04 12.38
CA ALA A 27 -3.68 -28.87 12.12
C ALA A 27 -3.29 -29.76 13.31
N ARG A 28 -3.37 -29.24 14.54
CA ARG A 28 -3.14 -30.00 15.79
C ARG A 28 -4.16 -31.11 15.96
N ASN A 29 -5.43 -30.82 15.65
CA ASN A 29 -6.54 -31.76 15.79
C ASN A 29 -6.71 -32.70 14.59
N ARG A 30 -5.88 -32.55 13.55
CA ARG A 30 -5.98 -33.30 12.27
C ARG A 30 -7.36 -33.15 11.60
N ASP A 31 -7.96 -31.97 11.72
CA ASP A 31 -9.28 -31.67 11.16
C ASP A 31 -9.18 -31.25 9.69
N HIS A 32 -9.32 -32.23 8.80
CA HIS A 32 -9.33 -32.03 7.35
C HIS A 32 -10.43 -31.06 6.91
N LYS A 33 -11.64 -31.16 7.48
CA LYS A 33 -12.81 -30.35 7.06
C LYS A 33 -12.63 -28.88 7.44
N ALA A 34 -12.12 -28.61 8.65
CA ALA A 34 -11.83 -27.26 9.08
C ALA A 34 -10.76 -26.60 8.19
N LEU A 35 -9.66 -27.31 7.89
CA LEU A 35 -8.63 -26.80 6.98
C LEU A 35 -9.23 -26.52 5.59
N GLU A 36 -9.96 -27.46 4.98
CA GLU A 36 -10.60 -27.26 3.67
C GLU A 36 -11.47 -25.99 3.63
N GLY A 37 -12.28 -25.74 4.67
CA GLY A 37 -13.12 -24.54 4.78
C GLY A 37 -12.34 -23.23 4.84
N PHE A 38 -11.17 -23.20 5.48
CA PHE A 38 -10.31 -22.01 5.52
C PHE A 38 -9.62 -21.76 4.18
N PHE A 39 -9.13 -22.82 3.52
CA PHE A 39 -8.41 -22.70 2.24
C PHE A 39 -9.30 -22.35 1.04
N ILE A 40 -10.60 -22.64 1.09
CA ILE A 40 -11.58 -22.20 0.09
C ILE A 40 -11.79 -20.67 0.13
N ASN A 41 -11.71 -20.07 1.31
CA ASN A 41 -11.98 -18.64 1.52
C ASN A 41 -10.72 -17.76 1.50
N LEU A 42 -9.52 -18.32 1.71
CA LEU A 42 -8.30 -17.54 1.88
C LEU A 42 -7.34 -17.73 0.69
N ARG A 43 -7.24 -16.69 -0.12
CA ARG A 43 -6.20 -16.53 -1.17
C ARG A 43 -4.85 -16.05 -0.62
N ASP A 44 -4.70 -15.85 0.69
CA ASP A 44 -3.48 -15.29 1.27
C ASP A 44 -2.42 -16.36 1.57
N LYS A 45 -1.36 -16.36 0.77
CA LYS A 45 -0.18 -17.24 0.96
C LYS A 45 0.54 -16.97 2.29
N LYS A 46 0.43 -15.76 2.83
CA LYS A 46 1.13 -15.30 4.03
C LYS A 46 0.57 -15.95 5.30
N THR A 47 -0.75 -16.06 5.42
CA THR A 47 -1.41 -16.68 6.59
C THR A 47 -0.99 -18.13 6.79
N ASN A 48 -0.86 -18.89 5.69
CA ASN A 48 -0.45 -20.30 5.74
C ASN A 48 1.04 -20.48 6.04
N SER A 49 1.90 -19.61 5.49
CA SER A 49 3.32 -19.62 5.84
C SER A 49 3.52 -19.29 7.32
N ASP A 50 2.75 -18.34 7.86
CA ASP A 50 2.84 -17.92 9.25
C ASP A 50 2.38 -19.05 10.19
N ALA A 51 1.28 -19.75 9.88
CA ALA A 51 0.82 -20.92 10.64
C ALA A 51 1.88 -22.04 10.70
N ALA A 52 2.49 -22.39 9.56
CA ALA A 52 3.52 -23.43 9.50
C ALA A 52 4.80 -23.02 10.25
N THR A 53 5.20 -21.75 10.16
CA THR A 53 6.34 -21.20 10.90
C THR A 53 6.11 -21.33 12.40
N ILE A 54 4.90 -21.02 12.88
CA ILE A 54 4.55 -21.10 14.31
C ILE A 54 4.55 -22.56 14.81
N LEU A 55 3.97 -23.48 14.04
CA LEU A 55 4.02 -24.91 14.38
C LEU A 55 5.47 -25.42 14.43
N ALA A 56 6.32 -25.01 13.50
CA ALA A 56 7.76 -25.33 13.50
C ALA A 56 8.49 -24.73 14.70
N TYR A 57 8.22 -23.47 15.02
CA TYR A 57 8.74 -22.81 16.22
C TYR A 57 8.40 -23.59 17.50
N ASN A 58 7.18 -24.12 17.60
CA ASN A 58 6.72 -24.92 18.75
C ASN A 58 7.12 -26.40 18.70
N ARG A 59 7.93 -26.82 17.71
CA ARG A 59 8.36 -28.22 17.55
C ARG A 59 7.22 -29.20 17.22
N GLU A 60 6.10 -28.72 16.67
CA GLU A 60 4.90 -29.52 16.41
C GLU A 60 5.00 -30.29 15.09
N THR A 61 5.96 -31.21 15.00
CA THR A 61 6.35 -31.87 13.74
C THR A 61 5.21 -32.63 13.07
N GLU A 62 4.28 -33.19 13.84
CA GLU A 62 3.13 -33.93 13.29
C GLU A 62 2.07 -32.98 12.70
N ALA A 63 1.78 -31.86 13.38
CA ALA A 63 0.87 -30.84 12.86
C ALA A 63 1.42 -30.17 11.59
N ILE A 64 2.74 -29.92 11.54
CA ILE A 64 3.43 -29.40 10.35
C ILE A 64 3.30 -30.37 9.17
N LYS A 65 3.61 -31.66 9.38
CA LYS A 65 3.45 -32.70 8.35
C LYS A 65 2.02 -32.78 7.85
N PHE A 66 1.05 -32.68 8.77
CA PHE A 66 -0.37 -32.68 8.43
C PHE A 66 -0.78 -31.45 7.60
N LEU A 67 -0.20 -30.28 7.89
CA LEU A 67 -0.47 -29.04 7.16
C LEU A 67 0.17 -29.03 5.75
N LYS A 68 1.21 -29.83 5.51
CA LYS A 68 1.97 -29.86 4.24
C LYS A 68 1.10 -29.92 2.97
N PRO A 69 0.13 -30.85 2.81
CA PRO A 69 -0.65 -30.97 1.58
C PRO A 69 -1.46 -29.70 1.28
N TYR A 70 -1.98 -29.07 2.33
CA TYR A 70 -2.78 -27.85 2.26
C TYR A 70 -1.96 -26.61 1.87
N MET A 71 -0.69 -26.55 2.27
CA MET A 71 0.21 -25.46 1.85
C MET A 71 0.65 -25.58 0.39
N LEU A 72 0.83 -26.80 -0.11
CA LEU A 72 1.29 -27.06 -1.47
C LEU A 72 0.17 -26.94 -2.51
N GLY A 73 -1.08 -26.74 -2.08
CA GLY A 73 -2.24 -26.74 -2.97
C GLY A 73 -2.46 -28.07 -3.66
N ILE A 74 -1.84 -29.15 -3.16
CA ILE A 74 -1.98 -30.50 -3.69
C ILE A 74 -3.08 -31.17 -2.89
N ASP A 75 -4.32 -30.90 -3.29
CA ASP A 75 -5.33 -31.94 -3.22
C ASP A 75 -5.75 -32.29 -4.64
N LYS A 76 -5.59 -33.56 -5.00
CA LYS A 76 -5.49 -34.00 -6.40
C LYS A 76 -6.82 -34.05 -7.14
N ASP A 77 -7.97 -33.89 -6.47
CA ASP A 77 -9.26 -34.23 -7.10
C ASP A 77 -10.39 -33.19 -7.05
N ILE A 78 -10.22 -32.00 -6.46
CA ILE A 78 -11.42 -31.20 -6.13
C ILE A 78 -11.76 -30.10 -7.15
N PHE A 79 -10.84 -29.61 -8.00
CA PHE A 79 -11.19 -28.59 -9.03
C PHE A 79 -10.38 -28.69 -10.33
N GLY A 80 -11.01 -29.25 -11.38
CA GLY A 80 -10.43 -29.42 -12.72
C GLY A 80 -9.94 -28.14 -13.41
N PHE A 81 -10.40 -26.95 -13.00
CA PHE A 81 -10.00 -25.67 -13.61
C PHE A 81 -8.62 -25.18 -13.13
N LYS A 82 -8.19 -25.52 -11.90
CA LYS A 82 -6.87 -25.12 -11.35
C LYS A 82 -5.72 -26.03 -11.80
N LYS A 83 -6.02 -27.28 -12.19
CA LYS A 83 -5.03 -28.23 -12.70
C LYS A 83 -4.23 -27.66 -13.87
N LYS A 84 -4.90 -26.97 -14.80
CA LYS A 84 -4.27 -26.38 -16.00
C LYS A 84 -3.32 -25.23 -15.67
N VAL A 85 -3.72 -24.33 -14.75
CA VAL A 85 -2.87 -23.20 -14.30
C VAL A 85 -1.68 -23.69 -13.47
N MET A 86 -1.89 -24.70 -12.61
CA MET A 86 -0.80 -25.30 -11.83
C MET A 86 0.19 -26.05 -12.70
N ILE A 87 -0.28 -26.83 -13.67
CA ILE A 87 0.56 -27.50 -14.67
C ILE A 87 1.37 -26.46 -15.43
N THR A 88 0.73 -25.40 -15.94
CA THR A 88 1.42 -24.33 -16.69
C THR A 88 2.47 -23.62 -15.83
N ALA A 89 2.16 -23.30 -14.57
CA ALA A 89 3.13 -22.70 -13.66
C ALA A 89 4.30 -23.65 -13.37
N ASN A 90 4.03 -24.93 -13.06
CA ASN A 90 5.06 -25.93 -12.84
C ASN A 90 5.91 -26.17 -14.10
N GLU A 91 5.31 -26.18 -15.30
CA GLU A 91 6.01 -26.30 -16.57
C GLU A 91 6.92 -25.10 -16.83
N ILE A 92 6.44 -23.87 -16.58
CA ILE A 92 7.26 -22.65 -16.68
C ILE A 92 8.43 -22.70 -15.69
N PHE A 93 8.20 -23.05 -14.44
CA PHE A 93 9.28 -23.11 -13.44
C PHE A 93 10.23 -24.29 -13.67
N ASN A 94 9.74 -25.46 -14.09
CA ASN A 94 10.55 -26.60 -14.47
C ASN A 94 11.41 -26.30 -15.72
N SER A 95 10.88 -25.54 -16.70
CA SER A 95 11.64 -25.07 -17.87
C SER A 95 12.77 -24.08 -17.50
N GLN A 96 12.65 -23.44 -16.34
CA GLN A 96 13.70 -22.62 -15.72
C GLN A 96 14.62 -23.41 -14.76
N GLY A 97 14.50 -24.75 -14.74
CA GLY A 97 15.31 -25.64 -13.92
C GLY A 97 14.85 -25.79 -12.46
N ILE A 98 13.73 -25.16 -12.06
CA ILE A 98 13.24 -25.19 -10.68
C ILE A 98 12.27 -26.36 -10.49
N LYS A 99 12.77 -27.50 -10.02
CA LYS A 99 11.93 -28.65 -9.66
C LYS A 99 11.13 -28.37 -8.39
N ASN A 100 9.80 -28.44 -8.47
CA ASN A 100 8.85 -28.38 -7.35
C ASN A 100 9.03 -27.19 -6.38
N VAL A 101 8.92 -25.96 -6.90
CA VAL A 101 8.98 -24.67 -6.17
C VAL A 101 8.26 -24.69 -4.81
N TRP A 102 7.09 -25.33 -4.74
CA TRP A 102 6.28 -25.36 -3.52
C TRP A 102 6.86 -26.23 -2.42
N ASP A 103 7.45 -27.38 -2.76
CA ASP A 103 8.10 -28.26 -1.78
C ASP A 103 9.35 -27.58 -1.22
N GLN A 104 10.08 -26.83 -2.05
CA GLN A 104 11.19 -26.00 -1.60
C GLN A 104 10.73 -24.90 -0.63
N LEU A 105 9.74 -24.10 -1.04
CA LEU A 105 9.19 -23.04 -0.20
C LEU A 105 8.70 -23.57 1.16
N TYR A 106 8.03 -24.73 1.16
CA TYR A 106 7.58 -25.37 2.38
C TYR A 106 8.74 -25.77 3.30
N LYS A 107 9.81 -26.38 2.75
CA LYS A 107 11.00 -26.71 3.53
C LYS A 107 11.67 -25.48 4.14
N ASP A 108 11.75 -24.41 3.36
CA ASP A 108 12.35 -23.14 3.76
C ASP A 108 11.57 -22.50 4.92
N ILE A 109 10.23 -22.46 4.84
CA ILE A 109 9.34 -21.97 5.91
C ILE A 109 9.50 -22.80 7.20
N VAL A 110 9.60 -24.12 7.07
CA VAL A 110 9.72 -25.01 8.22
C VAL A 110 11.09 -24.86 8.90
N VAL A 111 12.17 -24.73 8.13
CA VAL A 111 13.51 -24.43 8.68
C VAL A 111 13.52 -23.07 9.38
N GLU A 112 12.87 -22.06 8.79
CA GLU A 112 12.72 -20.74 9.41
C GLU A 112 12.14 -20.86 10.82
N GLY A 113 11.00 -21.54 10.98
CA GLY A 113 10.38 -21.73 12.30
C GLY A 113 11.24 -22.52 13.28
N PHE A 114 11.92 -23.60 12.85
CA PHE A 114 12.80 -24.36 13.74
C PHE A 114 13.99 -23.55 14.24
N ILE A 115 14.65 -22.77 13.37
CA ILE A 115 15.75 -21.91 13.78
C ILE A 115 15.23 -20.83 14.73
N MET A 116 14.08 -20.23 14.43
CA MET A 116 13.45 -19.24 15.30
C MET A 116 13.17 -19.79 16.70
N GLY A 117 12.66 -21.02 16.80
CA GLY A 117 12.40 -21.71 18.06
C GLY A 117 13.62 -22.33 18.75
N GLY A 118 14.83 -22.18 18.19
CA GLY A 118 16.06 -22.75 18.76
C GLY A 118 16.27 -24.25 18.51
N HIS A 119 15.46 -24.89 17.65
CA HIS A 119 15.50 -26.33 17.36
C HIS A 119 16.53 -26.66 16.27
N ALA A 120 17.81 -26.44 16.56
CA ALA A 120 18.90 -26.64 15.60
C ALA A 120 18.96 -28.08 15.03
N ASP A 121 18.67 -29.10 15.83
CA ASP A 121 18.68 -30.50 15.38
C ASP A 121 17.62 -30.76 14.29
N LEU A 122 16.43 -30.16 14.44
CA LEU A 122 15.35 -30.27 13.47
C LEU A 122 15.65 -29.44 12.24
N ALA A 123 16.16 -28.22 12.39
CA ALA A 123 16.56 -27.41 11.24
C ALA A 123 17.59 -28.12 10.37
N LEU A 124 18.62 -28.74 10.97
CA LEU A 124 19.64 -29.52 10.25
C LEU A 124 19.03 -30.72 9.51
N LYS A 125 18.05 -31.41 10.10
CA LYS A 125 17.34 -32.52 9.41
C LYS A 125 16.61 -32.03 8.16
N TRP A 126 16.09 -30.80 8.16
CA TRP A 126 15.37 -30.24 7.03
C TRP A 126 16.29 -29.63 5.97
N ILE A 127 17.43 -29.06 6.37
CA ILE A 127 18.52 -28.67 5.45
C ILE A 127 19.01 -29.89 4.68
N LYS A 128 19.22 -31.04 5.36
CA LYS A 128 19.55 -32.31 4.69
C LYS A 128 18.48 -32.80 3.71
N LYS A 129 17.23 -32.36 3.85
CA LYS A 129 16.12 -32.65 2.91
C LYS A 129 16.03 -31.64 1.76
N GLY A 130 16.97 -30.71 1.68
CA GLY A 130 17.10 -29.71 0.62
C GLY A 130 16.55 -28.33 0.97
N ALA A 131 16.25 -28.01 2.23
CA ALA A 131 15.93 -26.63 2.61
C ALA A 131 17.14 -25.71 2.38
N ASP A 132 16.91 -24.44 2.01
CA ASP A 132 17.99 -23.49 1.77
C ASP A 132 18.72 -23.14 3.08
N VAL A 133 19.97 -23.59 3.18
CA VAL A 133 20.85 -23.30 4.31
C VAL A 133 21.06 -21.80 4.53
N ASN A 134 20.97 -20.98 3.48
CA ASN A 134 21.18 -19.54 3.59
C ASN A 134 20.04 -18.84 4.33
N ILE A 135 18.83 -19.40 4.30
CA ILE A 135 17.71 -18.95 5.14
C ILE A 135 18.05 -19.23 6.61
N ALA A 136 18.53 -20.44 6.90
CA ALA A 136 18.90 -20.84 8.25
C ALA A 136 20.03 -19.97 8.83
N VAL A 137 21.13 -19.77 8.09
CA VAL A 137 22.27 -18.98 8.57
C VAL A 137 21.91 -17.51 8.71
N SER A 138 21.04 -16.99 7.84
CA SER A 138 20.54 -15.62 7.92
C SER A 138 19.78 -15.38 9.22
N ILE A 139 18.84 -16.27 9.58
CA ILE A 139 18.05 -16.14 10.80
C ILE A 139 18.92 -16.35 12.04
N ALA A 140 19.78 -17.38 12.04
CA ALA A 140 20.70 -17.65 13.14
C ALA A 140 21.62 -16.44 13.41
N ALA A 141 22.12 -15.81 12.34
CA ALA A 141 22.94 -14.60 12.44
C ALA A 141 22.13 -13.40 12.95
N LYS A 142 20.86 -13.24 12.53
CA LYS A 142 19.97 -12.18 13.06
C LYS A 142 19.63 -12.35 14.53
N GLN A 143 19.68 -13.58 15.05
CA GLN A 143 19.51 -13.90 16.46
C GLN A 143 20.81 -13.75 17.27
N GLY A 144 21.97 -13.61 16.62
CA GLY A 144 23.26 -13.61 17.31
C GLY A 144 23.67 -15.00 17.80
N ASN A 145 23.12 -16.08 17.22
CA ASN A 145 23.44 -17.45 17.62
C ASN A 145 24.77 -17.90 17.00
N ASN A 146 25.88 -17.51 17.63
CA ASN A 146 27.23 -17.76 17.14
C ASN A 146 27.52 -19.25 16.92
N ALA A 147 27.06 -20.10 17.84
CA ALA A 147 27.27 -21.55 17.77
C ALA A 147 26.57 -22.16 16.55
N LEU A 148 25.31 -21.79 16.32
CA LEU A 148 24.55 -22.28 15.18
C LEU A 148 25.07 -21.73 13.85
N VAL A 149 25.46 -20.45 13.79
CA VAL A 149 26.09 -19.88 12.59
C VAL A 149 27.38 -20.65 12.25
N THR A 150 28.24 -20.88 13.23
CA THR A 150 29.48 -21.66 13.04
C THR A 150 29.19 -23.07 12.53
N LEU A 151 28.22 -23.75 13.14
CA LEU A 151 27.80 -25.09 12.73
C LEU A 151 27.30 -25.13 11.28
N LEU A 152 26.48 -24.15 10.87
CA LEU A 152 25.93 -24.07 9.51
C LEU A 152 27.02 -23.77 8.47
N LEU A 153 27.99 -22.92 8.80
CA LEU A 153 29.16 -22.64 7.95
C LEU A 153 30.03 -23.90 7.79
N ASP A 154 30.31 -24.60 8.89
CA ASP A 154 31.25 -25.72 8.89
C ASP A 154 30.67 -27.02 8.33
N LYS A 155 29.35 -27.23 8.44
CA LYS A 155 28.71 -28.53 8.13
C LYS A 155 27.65 -28.49 7.04
N CYS A 156 27.19 -27.32 6.64
CA CYS A 156 26.08 -27.18 5.70
C CYS A 156 26.40 -26.25 4.52
N GLU A 157 27.67 -25.87 4.33
CA GLU A 157 28.11 -25.00 3.23
C GLU A 157 27.34 -23.66 3.15
N ALA A 158 26.96 -23.13 4.31
CA ALA A 158 26.25 -21.86 4.38
C ALA A 158 27.11 -20.70 3.86
N SER A 159 26.49 -19.70 3.24
CA SER A 159 27.21 -18.51 2.77
C SER A 159 27.66 -17.64 3.94
N ILE A 160 28.98 -17.49 4.09
CA ILE A 160 29.58 -16.56 5.05
C ILE A 160 29.18 -15.10 4.78
N TRP A 161 28.92 -14.75 3.52
CA TRP A 161 28.43 -13.41 3.15
C TRP A 161 27.01 -13.16 3.62
N THR A 162 26.14 -14.17 3.54
CA THR A 162 24.78 -14.09 4.09
C THR A 162 24.82 -13.95 5.60
N ALA A 163 25.68 -14.72 6.28
CA ALA A 163 25.85 -14.65 7.72
C ALA A 163 26.29 -13.24 8.18
N VAL A 164 27.34 -12.68 7.58
CA VAL A 164 27.89 -11.38 8.02
C VAL A 164 26.94 -10.22 7.73
N ALA A 165 26.26 -10.26 6.59
CA ALA A 165 25.28 -9.23 6.24
C ALA A 165 24.10 -9.25 7.23
N SER A 166 23.60 -10.43 7.61
CA SER A 166 22.51 -10.60 8.56
C SER A 166 22.90 -10.26 10.00
N ALA A 167 24.10 -10.64 10.44
CA ALA A 167 24.63 -10.25 11.75
C ALA A 167 24.78 -8.72 11.86
N ALA A 168 25.34 -8.09 10.82
CA ALA A 168 25.51 -6.65 10.77
C ALA A 168 24.17 -5.92 10.67
N GLU A 169 23.19 -6.44 9.91
CA GLU A 169 21.82 -5.93 9.89
C GLU A 169 21.20 -5.92 11.30
N SER A 170 21.44 -6.95 12.10
CA SER A 170 20.93 -7.02 13.48
C SER A 170 21.83 -6.36 14.54
N GLY A 171 22.99 -5.81 14.16
CA GLY A 171 23.91 -5.13 15.08
C GLY A 171 24.72 -6.07 15.99
N HIS A 172 24.85 -7.35 15.65
CA HIS A 172 25.60 -8.32 16.44
C HIS A 172 27.11 -8.19 16.19
N GLU A 173 27.74 -7.20 16.83
CA GLU A 173 29.13 -6.81 16.55
C GLU A 173 30.15 -7.94 16.75
N GLU A 174 30.05 -8.72 17.83
CA GLU A 174 30.96 -9.84 18.10
C GLU A 174 30.88 -10.95 17.04
N LEU A 175 29.66 -11.22 16.55
CA LEU A 175 29.44 -12.17 15.48
C LEU A 175 29.99 -11.63 14.14
N VAL A 176 29.81 -10.34 13.87
CA VAL A 176 30.42 -9.69 12.70
C VAL A 176 31.93 -9.84 12.75
N ASP A 177 32.57 -9.59 13.90
CA ASP A 177 34.01 -9.70 14.05
C ASP A 177 34.52 -11.12 13.86
N SER A 178 33.82 -12.09 14.44
CA SER A 178 34.12 -13.52 14.26
C SER A 178 34.01 -13.93 12.79
N LEU A 179 33.01 -13.43 12.06
CA LEU A 179 32.83 -13.74 10.64
C LEU A 179 33.88 -13.06 9.76
N LEU A 180 34.24 -11.80 10.05
CA LEU A 180 35.31 -11.08 9.34
C LEU A 180 36.67 -11.78 9.54
N ALA A 181 36.96 -12.26 10.76
CA ALA A 181 38.16 -13.05 11.05
C ALA A 181 38.20 -14.37 10.26
N ARG A 182 37.03 -14.94 9.95
CA ARG A 182 36.86 -16.13 9.08
C ARG A 182 36.88 -15.81 7.58
N GLY A 183 37.24 -14.58 7.18
CA GLY A 183 37.38 -14.18 5.78
C GLY A 183 36.09 -13.64 5.14
N ALA A 184 35.07 -13.29 5.94
CA ALA A 184 33.89 -12.62 5.40
C ALA A 184 34.25 -11.25 4.80
N ASP A 185 33.53 -10.87 3.76
CA ASP A 185 33.71 -9.58 3.10
C ASP A 185 33.19 -8.41 3.96
N THR A 186 34.08 -7.47 4.29
CA THR A 186 33.77 -6.26 5.08
C THR A 186 32.68 -5.41 4.44
N LEU A 187 32.61 -5.37 3.11
CA LEU A 187 31.62 -4.58 2.40
C LEU A 187 30.19 -5.07 2.63
N SER A 188 29.99 -6.39 2.69
CA SER A 188 28.70 -7.01 3.01
C SER A 188 28.23 -6.62 4.42
N ALA A 189 29.14 -6.57 5.38
CA ALA A 189 28.88 -6.10 6.74
C ALA A 189 28.47 -4.61 6.76
N ILE A 190 29.20 -3.75 6.05
CA ILE A 190 28.92 -2.30 5.96
C ILE A 190 27.51 -2.06 5.39
N ILE A 191 27.14 -2.79 4.34
CA ILE A 191 25.79 -2.68 3.76
C ILE A 191 24.75 -3.09 4.79
N GLY A 192 24.93 -4.22 5.47
CA GLY A 192 24.00 -4.71 6.50
C GLY A 192 23.79 -3.70 7.62
N ALA A 193 24.88 -3.19 8.22
CA ALA A 193 24.84 -2.20 9.29
C ALA A 193 24.15 -0.91 8.84
N ALA A 194 24.51 -0.39 7.66
CA ALA A 194 23.95 0.86 7.15
C ALA A 194 22.47 0.75 6.78
N LYS A 195 22.01 -0.42 6.31
CA LYS A 195 20.59 -0.71 6.05
C LYS A 195 19.69 -0.65 7.29
N ARG A 196 20.28 -0.70 8.50
CA ARG A 196 19.56 -0.62 9.78
C ARG A 196 19.98 0.55 10.64
N GLY A 197 20.79 1.45 10.11
CA GLY A 197 21.19 2.67 10.80
C GLY A 197 22.19 2.44 11.94
N HIS A 198 22.86 1.29 12.00
CA HIS A 198 23.84 0.97 13.05
C HIS A 198 25.10 1.82 12.86
N ARG A 199 25.07 3.05 13.37
CA ARG A 199 26.11 4.07 13.15
C ARG A 199 27.47 3.63 13.66
N ASN A 200 27.57 3.16 14.90
CA ASN A 200 28.85 2.79 15.51
C ASN A 200 29.52 1.62 14.76
N LEU A 201 28.74 0.58 14.45
CA LEU A 201 29.22 -0.54 13.65
C LEU A 201 29.62 -0.09 12.23
N THR A 202 28.82 0.75 11.58
CA THR A 202 29.15 1.30 10.25
C THR A 202 30.45 2.10 10.28
N GLN A 203 30.66 2.93 11.30
CA GLN A 203 31.88 3.69 11.52
C GLN A 203 33.10 2.77 11.61
N ARG A 204 33.06 1.82 12.54
CA ARG A 204 34.15 0.87 12.79
C ARG A 204 34.53 0.08 11.54
N LEU A 205 33.53 -0.40 10.80
CA LEU A 205 33.75 -1.13 9.55
C LEU A 205 34.29 -0.24 8.42
N LEU A 206 33.87 1.02 8.34
CA LEU A 206 34.43 1.98 7.38
C LEU A 206 35.88 2.33 7.71
N GLU A 207 36.23 2.46 8.98
CA GLU A 207 37.61 2.65 9.44
C GLU A 207 38.49 1.45 9.08
N GLN A 208 38.01 0.22 9.27
CA GLN A 208 38.70 -0.98 8.78
C GLN A 208 38.84 -0.99 7.25
N ALA A 209 37.83 -0.51 6.52
CA ALA A 209 37.87 -0.43 5.06
C ALA A 209 38.80 0.67 4.53
N LYS A 210 39.13 1.72 5.32
CA LYS A 210 40.13 2.74 4.93
C LYS A 210 41.51 2.12 4.69
N ASN A 211 41.81 1.03 5.40
CA ASN A 211 43.07 0.30 5.27
C ASN A 211 43.11 -0.63 4.03
N LYS A 212 42.07 -0.61 3.19
CA LYS A 212 41.94 -1.43 1.98
C LYS A 212 41.73 -0.51 0.76
N ASP A 213 42.19 -0.94 -0.41
CA ASP A 213 42.09 -0.17 -1.67
C ASP A 213 40.65 0.09 -2.18
N ASN A 214 39.62 -0.29 -1.42
CA ASN A 214 38.21 -0.22 -1.83
C ASN A 214 37.34 0.75 -0.98
N TYR A 215 37.94 1.60 -0.14
CA TYR A 215 37.23 2.52 0.76
C TYR A 215 36.13 3.36 0.07
N LYS A 216 36.43 3.98 -1.09
CA LYS A 216 35.44 4.77 -1.84
C LYS A 216 34.22 3.94 -2.26
N SER A 217 34.45 2.67 -2.61
CA SER A 217 33.38 1.73 -2.95
C SER A 217 32.55 1.39 -1.71
N ALA A 218 33.20 1.19 -0.55
CA ALA A 218 32.54 0.93 0.72
C ALA A 218 31.66 2.11 1.16
N LEU A 219 32.21 3.33 1.16
CA LEU A 219 31.49 4.54 1.50
C LEU A 219 30.27 4.75 0.59
N ASN A 220 30.43 4.57 -0.73
CA ASN A 220 29.33 4.65 -1.69
C ASN A 220 28.22 3.64 -1.41
N LYS A 221 28.55 2.42 -0.95
CA LYS A 221 27.54 1.42 -0.62
C LYS A 221 26.87 1.73 0.73
N ALA A 222 27.62 2.22 1.72
CA ALA A 222 27.09 2.66 3.00
C ALA A 222 26.05 3.77 2.84
N ILE A 223 26.38 4.86 2.13
CA ILE A 223 25.44 5.99 1.94
C ILE A 223 24.19 5.59 1.16
N ARG A 224 24.34 4.70 0.16
CA ARG A 224 23.19 4.17 -0.60
C ARG A 224 22.30 3.29 0.26
N ALA A 225 22.88 2.47 1.14
CA ALA A 225 22.13 1.63 2.07
C ALA A 225 21.41 2.48 3.12
N ALA A 226 22.11 3.39 3.79
CA ALA A 226 21.52 4.30 4.78
C ALA A 226 20.35 5.08 4.17
N ALA A 227 20.56 5.68 2.99
CA ALA A 227 19.54 6.51 2.38
C ALA A 227 18.37 5.73 1.76
N GLY A 228 18.63 4.57 1.17
CA GLY A 228 17.58 3.72 0.64
C GLY A 228 16.67 3.14 1.72
N TYR A 229 17.14 3.04 2.96
CA TYR A 229 16.37 2.51 4.09
C TYR A 229 16.01 3.61 5.11
N GLU A 230 16.07 4.89 4.68
CA GLU A 230 15.58 6.06 5.42
C GLU A 230 16.27 6.29 6.78
N HIS A 231 17.53 5.87 6.91
CA HIS A 231 18.36 6.18 8.09
C HIS A 231 18.97 7.57 7.99
N LYS A 232 18.16 8.58 8.33
CA LYS A 232 18.47 10.00 8.24
C LYS A 232 19.79 10.38 8.89
N GLU A 233 19.93 10.07 10.18
CA GLU A 233 21.08 10.45 11.00
C GLU A 233 22.38 9.84 10.46
N LEU A 234 22.33 8.59 10.02
CA LEU A 234 23.49 7.90 9.44
C LEU A 234 23.86 8.50 8.08
N ALA A 235 22.89 8.75 7.21
CA ALA A 235 23.15 9.29 5.89
C ALA A 235 23.77 10.71 5.95
N GLU A 236 23.27 11.56 6.84
CA GLU A 236 23.82 12.90 7.09
C GLU A 236 25.24 12.82 7.61
N TRP A 237 25.46 12.01 8.65
CA TRP A 237 26.78 11.83 9.23
C TRP A 237 27.81 11.33 8.20
N LEU A 238 27.42 10.41 7.31
CA LEU A 238 28.29 9.94 6.22
C LEU A 238 28.62 11.04 5.21
N ILE A 239 27.71 11.97 4.92
CA ILE A 239 27.97 13.09 4.01
C ILE A 239 28.87 14.13 4.69
N GLU A 240 28.57 14.48 5.95
CA GLU A 240 29.23 15.55 6.68
C GLU A 240 30.65 15.15 7.12
N GLU A 241 30.81 13.98 7.74
CA GLU A 241 32.08 13.53 8.32
C GLU A 241 32.94 12.72 7.33
N TYR A 242 32.31 11.93 6.46
CA TYR A 242 33.02 11.03 5.52
C TYR A 242 33.06 11.58 4.10
N LYS A 243 32.48 12.77 3.85
CA LYS A 243 32.39 13.40 2.52
C LYS A 243 31.76 12.47 1.47
N ALA A 244 30.79 11.65 1.89
CA ALA A 244 30.01 10.84 0.97
C ALA A 244 29.25 11.73 -0.03
N ASP A 245 29.14 11.28 -1.27
CA ASP A 245 28.45 12.02 -2.32
C ASP A 245 26.91 12.01 -2.07
N PRO A 246 26.29 13.18 -1.80
CA PRO A 246 24.85 13.28 -1.52
C PRO A 246 24.00 12.83 -2.73
N LEU A 247 24.53 12.89 -3.95
CA LEU A 247 23.85 12.40 -5.15
C LEU A 247 23.64 10.88 -5.12
N LYS A 248 24.52 10.14 -4.43
CA LYS A 248 24.35 8.69 -4.22
C LYS A 248 23.22 8.39 -3.24
N ALA A 249 23.07 9.23 -2.21
CA ALA A 249 22.00 9.17 -1.23
C ALA A 249 20.65 9.43 -1.92
N LEU A 250 20.57 10.54 -2.67
CA LEU A 250 19.40 10.91 -3.47
C LEU A 250 18.98 9.80 -4.43
N LYS A 251 19.94 9.19 -5.16
CA LYS A 251 19.66 8.06 -6.06
C LYS A 251 19.00 6.89 -5.34
N ALA A 252 19.51 6.55 -4.16
CA ALA A 252 19.01 5.41 -3.40
C ALA A 252 17.59 5.67 -2.87
N ALA A 253 17.33 6.87 -2.36
CA ALA A 253 16.00 7.28 -1.91
C ALA A 253 14.98 7.22 -3.05
N ILE A 254 15.31 7.75 -4.24
CA ILE A 254 14.44 7.69 -5.42
C ILE A 254 14.17 6.24 -5.84
N TRP A 255 15.21 5.40 -5.89
CA TRP A 255 15.08 3.99 -6.28
C TRP A 255 14.12 3.20 -5.37
N ASN A 256 14.15 3.49 -4.07
CA ASN A 256 13.27 2.87 -3.08
C ASN A 256 11.92 3.59 -2.91
N LYS A 257 11.64 4.62 -3.73
CA LYS A 257 10.43 5.45 -3.69
C LYS A 257 10.23 6.24 -2.40
N SER A 258 11.32 6.49 -1.68
CA SER A 258 11.34 7.32 -0.48
C SER A 258 11.39 8.81 -0.88
N PHE A 259 10.33 9.33 -1.50
CA PHE A 259 10.34 10.69 -2.06
C PHE A 259 10.54 11.78 -1.00
N HIS A 260 9.96 11.63 0.19
CA HIS A 260 10.21 12.55 1.31
C HIS A 260 11.71 12.66 1.64
N PHE A 261 12.40 11.52 1.66
CA PHE A 261 13.82 11.46 1.93
C PHE A 261 14.67 11.95 0.75
N ALA A 262 14.21 11.73 -0.48
CA ALA A 262 14.82 12.30 -1.68
C ALA A 262 14.76 13.84 -1.68
N THR A 263 13.60 14.42 -1.38
CA THR A 263 13.44 15.89 -1.35
C THR A 263 14.20 16.53 -0.20
N TYR A 264 14.32 15.83 0.93
CA TYR A 264 15.21 16.23 2.02
C TYR A 264 16.66 16.45 1.54
N PHE A 265 17.24 15.51 0.78
CA PHE A 265 18.59 15.69 0.23
C PHE A 265 18.69 16.83 -0.77
N ILE A 266 17.64 17.01 -1.58
CA ILE A 266 17.59 18.10 -2.57
C ILE A 266 17.69 19.45 -1.87
N ASP A 267 16.87 19.68 -0.83
CA ASP A 267 16.86 20.93 -0.09
C ASP A 267 18.14 21.10 0.75
N LYS A 268 18.50 20.12 1.59
CA LYS A 268 19.65 20.25 2.52
C LYS A 268 20.98 20.47 1.80
N TYR A 269 21.18 19.83 0.64
CA TYR A 269 22.43 19.89 -0.10
C TYR A 269 22.34 20.69 -1.41
N ASN A 270 21.25 21.44 -1.60
CA ASN A 270 21.01 22.30 -2.76
C ASN A 270 21.29 21.59 -4.11
N ILE A 271 20.76 20.37 -4.27
CA ILE A 271 21.06 19.52 -5.43
C ILE A 271 20.25 19.98 -6.64
N SER A 272 20.92 20.57 -7.62
CA SER A 272 20.30 21.00 -8.88
C SER A 272 19.91 19.80 -9.75
N PRO A 273 18.77 19.84 -10.46
CA PRO A 273 18.41 18.79 -11.42
C PRO A 273 19.47 18.52 -12.50
N LYS A 274 20.30 19.53 -12.83
CA LYS A 274 21.41 19.39 -13.79
C LYS A 274 22.49 18.41 -13.32
N GLN A 275 22.61 18.20 -12.00
CA GLN A 275 23.55 17.26 -11.40
C GLN A 275 23.02 15.83 -11.42
N ILE A 276 21.73 15.63 -11.73
CA ILE A 276 21.09 14.31 -11.78
C ILE A 276 21.51 13.59 -13.07
N PRO A 277 22.21 12.44 -12.97
CA PRO A 277 22.58 11.65 -14.13
C PRO A 277 21.36 11.14 -14.88
N PHE A 278 21.47 11.07 -16.22
CA PHE A 278 20.40 10.62 -17.12
C PHE A 278 19.73 9.30 -16.70
N LEU A 279 20.51 8.34 -16.21
CA LEU A 279 19.99 7.05 -15.75
C LEU A 279 18.92 7.16 -14.66
N TYR A 280 18.93 8.23 -13.85
CA TYR A 280 17.98 8.42 -12.74
C TYR A 280 16.63 8.91 -13.25
N ASN A 281 16.63 9.64 -14.37
CA ASN A 281 15.43 10.12 -15.03
C ASN A 281 14.55 8.95 -15.48
N HIS A 282 15.14 7.84 -15.90
CA HIS A 282 14.41 6.63 -16.23
C HIS A 282 13.66 6.05 -15.02
N THR A 283 14.31 6.02 -13.84
CA THR A 283 13.68 5.55 -12.59
C THR A 283 12.53 6.46 -12.16
N LEU A 284 12.73 7.78 -12.18
CA LEU A 284 11.67 8.76 -11.91
C LEU A 284 10.50 8.60 -12.90
N LYS A 285 10.78 8.53 -14.20
CA LYS A 285 9.77 8.31 -15.24
C LYS A 285 8.98 7.02 -14.99
N SER A 286 9.65 5.94 -14.61
CA SER A 286 8.99 4.67 -14.31
C SER A 286 8.07 4.76 -13.09
N HIS A 287 8.50 5.44 -12.02
CA HIS A 287 7.66 5.63 -10.83
C HIS A 287 6.45 6.52 -11.14
N PHE A 288 6.69 7.68 -11.76
CA PHE A 288 5.65 8.63 -12.13
C PHE A 288 4.62 8.07 -13.13
N LYS A 289 5.04 7.23 -14.09
CA LYS A 289 4.11 6.51 -14.97
C LYS A 289 3.21 5.54 -14.23
N LYS A 290 3.70 4.88 -13.17
CA LYS A 290 2.93 3.90 -12.38
C LYS A 290 1.92 4.59 -11.46
N LYS A 291 2.29 5.75 -10.89
CA LYS A 291 1.44 6.50 -9.95
C LYS A 291 1.69 8.00 -10.14
N LYS A 292 0.77 8.67 -10.86
CA LYS A 292 0.93 10.09 -11.23
C LYS A 292 0.93 11.03 -10.03
N CYS A 293 0.28 10.69 -8.92
CA CYS A 293 0.29 11.55 -7.73
C CYS A 293 1.70 11.67 -7.13
N ASP A 294 2.56 10.65 -7.32
CA ASP A 294 3.95 10.68 -6.85
C ASP A 294 4.75 11.84 -7.45
N ILE A 295 4.38 12.34 -8.64
CA ILE A 295 4.97 13.55 -9.25
C ILE A 295 4.77 14.73 -8.31
N TYR A 296 3.53 14.96 -7.91
CA TYR A 296 3.14 16.14 -7.17
C TYR A 296 3.61 16.03 -5.72
N SER A 297 3.53 14.84 -5.10
CA SER A 297 4.07 14.59 -3.75
C SER A 297 5.60 14.75 -3.71
N PHE A 298 6.31 14.36 -4.77
CA PHE A 298 7.75 14.63 -4.89
C PHE A 298 8.05 16.13 -5.05
N LEU A 299 7.31 16.84 -5.91
CA LEU A 299 7.55 18.28 -6.11
C LEU A 299 7.16 19.13 -4.89
N SER A 300 6.12 18.74 -4.14
CA SER A 300 5.70 19.47 -2.94
C SER A 300 6.67 19.30 -1.78
N GLY A 301 7.39 18.18 -1.72
CA GLY A 301 8.40 17.93 -0.70
C GLY A 301 9.68 18.77 -0.86
N ILE A 302 9.88 19.44 -2.00
CA ILE A 302 10.99 20.39 -2.22
C ILE A 302 10.54 21.74 -1.67
N THR A 303 11.17 22.23 -0.62
CA THR A 303 10.76 23.43 0.11
C THR A 303 11.32 24.72 -0.49
N ASP A 304 12.51 24.66 -1.09
CA ASP A 304 13.09 25.82 -1.78
C ASP A 304 12.34 26.13 -3.08
N ASN A 305 11.92 27.39 -3.26
CA ASN A 305 11.07 27.80 -4.37
C ASN A 305 11.78 27.76 -5.73
N GLU A 306 13.06 28.12 -5.79
CA GLU A 306 13.82 28.17 -7.04
C GLU A 306 14.23 26.76 -7.48
N LEU A 307 14.65 25.91 -6.53
CA LEU A 307 14.84 24.49 -6.77
C LEU A 307 13.55 23.83 -7.21
N ARG A 308 12.41 24.09 -6.56
CA ARG A 308 11.12 23.52 -6.95
C ARG A 308 10.78 23.86 -8.40
N LYS A 309 10.95 25.12 -8.81
CA LYS A 309 10.77 25.53 -10.23
C LYS A 309 11.71 24.76 -11.16
N ALA A 310 12.98 24.60 -10.80
CA ALA A 310 13.93 23.83 -11.59
C ALA A 310 13.51 22.35 -11.72
N TYR A 311 13.03 21.73 -10.63
CA TYR A 311 12.54 20.35 -10.63
C TYR A 311 11.20 20.18 -11.37
N ILE A 312 10.32 21.18 -11.39
CA ILE A 312 9.13 21.18 -12.24
C ILE A 312 9.56 21.10 -13.71
N ASN A 313 10.48 21.96 -14.14
CA ASN A 313 10.98 21.97 -15.52
C ASN A 313 11.66 20.65 -15.89
N HIS A 314 12.51 20.13 -15.00
CA HIS A 314 13.19 18.85 -15.19
C HIS A 314 12.20 17.69 -15.30
N THR A 315 11.23 17.62 -14.38
CA THR A 315 10.22 16.55 -14.35
C THR A 315 9.32 16.61 -15.57
N ALA A 316 8.94 17.80 -16.03
CA ALA A 316 8.20 17.99 -17.26
C ALA A 316 8.97 17.47 -18.49
N GLY A 317 10.27 17.74 -18.56
CA GLY A 317 11.16 17.20 -19.61
C GLY A 317 11.24 15.67 -19.59
N ILE A 318 11.37 15.04 -18.42
CA ILE A 318 11.38 13.57 -18.27
C ILE A 318 10.08 12.94 -18.77
N LEU A 319 8.95 13.58 -18.44
CA LEU A 319 7.61 13.11 -18.76
C LEU A 319 7.14 13.50 -20.16
N GLU A 320 7.92 14.29 -20.89
CA GLU A 320 7.56 14.82 -22.22
C GLU A 320 6.23 15.60 -22.19
N ILE A 321 6.03 16.41 -21.14
CA ILE A 321 4.87 17.29 -20.97
C ILE A 321 5.31 18.75 -20.88
N SER A 322 4.39 19.68 -21.14
CA SER A 322 4.67 21.11 -20.96
C SER A 322 4.93 21.45 -19.48
N PRO A 323 6.03 22.17 -19.16
CA PRO A 323 6.30 22.64 -17.80
C PRO A 323 5.19 23.55 -17.26
N TYR A 324 4.60 24.38 -18.12
CA TYR A 324 3.46 25.22 -17.77
C TYR A 324 2.26 24.39 -17.31
N LYS A 325 1.95 23.30 -18.03
CA LYS A 325 0.84 22.40 -17.67
C LYS A 325 1.09 21.73 -16.32
N LEU A 326 2.31 21.25 -16.08
CA LEU A 326 2.67 20.64 -14.81
C LEU A 326 2.61 21.64 -13.65
N SER A 327 3.14 22.85 -13.86
CA SER A 327 3.12 23.94 -12.88
C SER A 327 1.70 24.40 -12.54
N ASN A 328 0.83 24.53 -13.54
CA ASN A 328 -0.56 24.92 -13.34
C ASN A 328 -1.33 23.88 -12.53
N ASN A 329 -1.20 22.60 -12.89
CA ASN A 329 -1.79 21.50 -12.13
C ASN A 329 -1.29 21.48 -10.68
N PHE A 330 0.02 21.62 -10.47
CA PHE A 330 0.60 21.67 -9.13
C PHE A 330 0.02 22.82 -8.30
N SER A 331 -0.08 24.02 -8.89
CA SER A 331 -0.64 25.20 -8.22
C SER A 331 -2.11 25.01 -7.84
N ASN A 332 -2.92 24.40 -8.72
CA ASN A 332 -4.32 24.08 -8.43
C ASN A 332 -4.48 23.06 -7.30
N ILE A 333 -3.63 22.03 -7.27
CA ILE A 333 -3.62 21.02 -6.20
C ILE A 333 -3.22 21.67 -4.87
N LEU A 334 -2.17 22.48 -4.87
CA LEU A 334 -1.72 23.21 -3.68
C LEU A 334 -2.83 24.13 -3.15
N LYS A 335 -3.50 24.87 -4.03
CA LYS A 335 -4.66 25.68 -3.64
C LYS A 335 -5.76 24.84 -3.00
N ASN A 336 -6.10 23.67 -3.56
CA ASN A 336 -7.09 22.78 -2.96
C ASN A 336 -6.65 22.23 -1.59
N THR A 337 -5.34 22.02 -1.35
CA THR A 337 -4.87 21.62 0.00
C THR A 337 -5.19 22.68 1.05
N GLU A 338 -5.03 23.96 0.71
CA GLU A 338 -5.29 25.09 1.58
C GLU A 338 -6.79 25.34 1.75
N ASP A 339 -7.51 25.49 0.63
CA ASP A 339 -8.93 25.85 0.60
C ASP A 339 -9.80 24.77 1.26
N GLU A 340 -9.54 23.49 0.96
CA GLU A 340 -10.34 22.37 1.43
C GLU A 340 -9.78 21.71 2.70
N LYS A 341 -8.64 22.21 3.21
CA LYS A 341 -7.89 21.65 4.36
C LYS A 341 -7.60 20.15 4.20
N LEU A 342 -7.20 19.77 2.98
CA LEU A 342 -6.93 18.38 2.61
C LEU A 342 -5.44 18.06 2.71
N SER A 343 -5.13 16.79 3.00
CA SER A 343 -3.78 16.28 2.77
C SER A 343 -3.44 16.39 1.29
N PHE A 344 -2.14 16.41 0.95
CA PHE A 344 -1.72 16.58 -0.44
C PHE A 344 -2.19 15.42 -1.35
N ASP A 345 -2.20 14.19 -0.83
CA ASP A 345 -2.71 13.01 -1.54
C ASP A 345 -4.24 13.09 -1.73
N ASP A 346 -4.99 13.53 -0.72
CA ASP A 346 -6.44 13.75 -0.84
C ASP A 346 -6.77 14.88 -1.83
N ALA A 347 -6.04 15.99 -1.77
CA ALA A 347 -6.22 17.14 -2.65
C ALA A 347 -5.92 16.81 -4.12
N TYR A 348 -4.96 15.92 -4.39
CA TYR A 348 -4.70 15.42 -5.73
C TYR A 348 -5.92 14.66 -6.28
N VAL A 349 -6.47 13.72 -5.50
CA VAL A 349 -7.64 12.93 -5.94
C VAL A 349 -8.86 13.84 -6.10
N TYR A 350 -9.09 14.73 -5.13
CA TYR A 350 -10.14 15.75 -5.20
C TYR A 350 -10.02 16.62 -6.46
N TYR A 351 -8.81 17.11 -6.77
CA TYR A 351 -8.53 17.88 -7.97
C TYR A 351 -8.87 17.11 -9.25
N VAL A 352 -8.45 15.84 -9.32
CA VAL A 352 -8.70 15.00 -10.49
C VAL A 352 -10.21 14.80 -10.68
N GLU A 353 -10.94 14.41 -9.63
CA GLU A 353 -12.40 14.22 -9.69
C GLU A 353 -13.12 15.52 -10.09
N LYS A 354 -12.71 16.66 -9.53
CA LYS A 354 -13.23 17.99 -9.90
C LYS A 354 -13.04 18.31 -11.39
N GLU A 355 -11.87 18.01 -11.96
CA GLU A 355 -11.58 18.21 -13.38
C GLU A 355 -12.39 17.27 -14.29
N TYR A 356 -12.58 16.01 -13.89
CA TYR A 356 -13.43 15.06 -14.63
C TYR A 356 -14.88 15.53 -14.66
N ILE A 357 -15.42 15.93 -13.51
CA ILE A 357 -16.77 16.49 -13.38
C ILE A 357 -16.94 17.72 -14.27
N ALA A 358 -15.99 18.66 -14.24
CA ALA A 358 -16.04 19.88 -15.04
C ALA A 358 -16.07 19.62 -16.55
N ARG A 359 -15.44 18.52 -17.00
CA ARG A 359 -15.39 18.13 -18.43
C ARG A 359 -16.55 17.23 -18.85
N GLY A 360 -17.44 16.86 -17.93
CA GLY A 360 -18.55 15.95 -18.21
C GLY A 360 -18.10 14.54 -18.61
N ILE A 361 -16.87 14.15 -18.25
CA ILE A 361 -16.32 12.82 -18.54
C ILE A 361 -16.71 11.89 -17.38
N SER A 362 -17.31 10.75 -17.69
CA SER A 362 -17.68 9.78 -16.66
C SER A 362 -16.45 9.12 -16.06
N THR A 363 -16.40 9.03 -14.73
CA THR A 363 -15.40 8.24 -13.99
C THR A 363 -16.05 6.92 -13.57
N PRO A 364 -15.31 5.83 -13.27
CA PRO A 364 -15.93 4.59 -12.78
C PRO A 364 -16.79 4.79 -11.52
N LEU A 365 -16.42 5.75 -10.67
CA LEU A 365 -17.25 6.18 -9.54
C LEU A 365 -18.48 6.95 -10.04
N GLY A 366 -18.30 7.89 -10.97
CA GLY A 366 -19.39 8.56 -11.65
C GLY A 366 -20.37 7.62 -12.34
N ASP A 367 -19.89 6.57 -13.02
CA ASP A 367 -20.65 5.51 -13.66
C ASP A 367 -21.35 4.63 -12.62
N TYR A 368 -20.67 4.26 -11.54
CA TYR A 368 -21.25 3.50 -10.44
C TYR A 368 -22.38 4.29 -9.76
N VAL A 369 -22.11 5.54 -9.40
CA VAL A 369 -23.08 6.47 -8.81
C VAL A 369 -24.22 6.76 -9.78
N ALA A 370 -23.95 7.01 -11.06
CA ALA A 370 -24.96 7.24 -12.09
C ALA A 370 -25.81 6.01 -12.37
N SER A 371 -25.24 4.80 -12.35
CA SER A 371 -25.98 3.55 -12.55
C SER A 371 -26.97 3.30 -11.41
N PHE A 372 -26.56 3.52 -10.16
CA PHE A 372 -27.45 3.47 -9.00
C PHE A 372 -28.50 4.57 -9.03
N TYR A 373 -28.11 5.79 -9.41
CA TYR A 373 -29.00 6.93 -9.49
C TYR A 373 -30.06 6.76 -10.59
N LYS A 374 -29.70 6.15 -11.72
CA LYS A 374 -30.63 5.79 -12.80
C LYS A 374 -31.67 4.78 -12.32
N VAL A 375 -31.24 3.71 -11.64
CA VAL A 375 -32.13 2.71 -11.02
C VAL A 375 -33.03 3.36 -9.95
N TYR A 376 -32.51 4.31 -9.17
CA TYR A 376 -33.29 5.03 -8.18
C TYR A 376 -34.35 5.92 -8.83
N ILE A 377 -34.01 6.73 -9.83
CA ILE A 377 -34.97 7.61 -10.53
C ILE A 377 -36.07 6.82 -11.23
N GLU A 378 -35.73 5.70 -11.87
CA GLU A 378 -36.71 4.84 -12.55
C GLU A 378 -37.77 4.26 -11.60
N ASN A 379 -37.47 4.20 -10.29
CA ASN A 379 -38.33 3.60 -9.26
C ASN A 379 -38.77 4.59 -8.16
N ALA A 380 -38.30 5.84 -8.17
CA ALA A 380 -38.60 6.82 -7.13
C ALA A 380 -39.84 7.66 -7.50
N PRO A 381 -40.83 7.80 -6.59
CA PRO A 381 -41.97 8.68 -6.83
C PRO A 381 -41.50 10.14 -6.90
N ILE A 382 -41.79 10.80 -8.03
CA ILE A 382 -41.49 12.22 -8.25
C ILE A 382 -42.34 13.04 -7.27
N THR A 383 -41.76 13.42 -6.14
CA THR A 383 -42.41 14.32 -5.19
C THR A 383 -41.97 15.76 -5.44
N ARG A 384 -42.89 16.72 -5.29
CA ARG A 384 -42.68 18.17 -5.52
C ARG A 384 -41.58 18.83 -4.67
N LYS A 385 -40.89 18.10 -3.80
CA LYS A 385 -39.85 18.60 -2.88
C LYS A 385 -38.49 17.93 -3.13
N GLY A 386 -37.94 18.14 -4.32
CA GLY A 386 -36.55 17.78 -4.64
C GLY A 386 -36.25 16.28 -4.62
N ILE A 387 -35.14 15.88 -5.22
CA ILE A 387 -34.67 14.50 -5.17
C ILE A 387 -33.86 14.34 -3.87
N LEU A 388 -34.45 13.68 -2.86
CA LEU A 388 -33.70 13.24 -1.68
C LEU A 388 -32.81 12.06 -2.10
N ILE A 389 -31.49 12.16 -1.90
CA ILE A 389 -30.59 11.00 -2.04
C ILE A 389 -30.75 10.15 -0.76
N PRO A 390 -31.21 8.89 -0.83
CA PRO A 390 -31.37 8.05 0.35
C PRO A 390 -30.05 7.83 1.09
N SER A 391 -30.11 7.79 2.42
CA SER A 391 -28.98 7.53 3.30
C SER A 391 -28.24 6.22 2.95
N GLU A 392 -28.94 5.24 2.39
CA GLU A 392 -28.36 3.97 1.92
C GLU A 392 -27.46 4.12 0.69
N ILE A 393 -27.74 5.09 -0.19
CA ILE A 393 -26.86 5.41 -1.33
C ILE A 393 -25.61 6.12 -0.80
N LEU A 394 -25.77 7.08 0.11
CA LEU A 394 -24.64 7.76 0.77
C LEU A 394 -23.75 6.77 1.55
N ASN A 395 -24.37 5.85 2.29
CA ASN A 395 -23.67 4.79 3.03
C ASN A 395 -22.97 3.79 2.09
N LYS A 396 -23.54 3.48 0.92
CA LYS A 396 -22.90 2.61 -0.09
C LYS A 396 -21.78 3.31 -0.84
N ILE A 397 -21.87 4.61 -1.07
CA ILE A 397 -20.77 5.42 -1.60
C ILE A 397 -19.63 5.46 -0.57
N ALA A 398 -19.93 5.76 0.70
CA ALA A 398 -18.96 5.73 1.79
C ALA A 398 -18.33 4.32 1.96
N HIS A 399 -19.13 3.25 1.91
CA HIS A 399 -18.64 1.87 1.96
C HIS A 399 -17.82 1.49 0.72
N PHE A 400 -18.16 1.99 -0.48
CA PHE A 400 -17.34 1.81 -1.68
C PHE A 400 -15.97 2.47 -1.56
N TYR A 401 -15.88 3.59 -0.82
CA TYR A 401 -14.63 4.25 -0.49
C TYR A 401 -13.82 3.53 0.61
N ILE A 402 -14.50 2.90 1.58
CA ILE A 402 -13.87 2.27 2.75
C ILE A 402 -13.45 0.81 2.48
N GLU A 403 -14.27 0.02 1.78
CA GLU A 403 -14.11 -1.43 1.71
C GLU A 403 -13.65 -1.98 0.36
N HIS A 404 -13.72 -1.24 -0.76
CA HIS A 404 -13.41 -1.85 -2.04
C HIS A 404 -11.90 -1.98 -2.31
N PRO A 405 -11.34 -3.21 -2.41
CA PRO A 405 -9.98 -3.46 -2.87
C PRO A 405 -9.84 -3.26 -4.40
N LYS A 406 -10.86 -2.68 -5.04
CA LYS A 406 -11.06 -2.58 -6.50
C LYS A 406 -11.28 -1.15 -7.01
N LEU A 407 -10.86 -0.13 -6.26
CA LEU A 407 -10.30 1.09 -6.86
C LEU A 407 -8.89 0.85 -7.47
N ASN A 408 -8.54 -0.41 -7.77
CA ASN A 408 -7.62 -0.71 -8.86
C ASN A 408 -8.26 -0.20 -10.15
N HIS A 409 -7.76 0.89 -10.70
CA HIS A 409 -7.97 1.17 -12.10
C HIS A 409 -7.57 -0.07 -12.92
N ASN A 410 -8.56 -0.77 -13.44
CA ASN A 410 -8.41 -1.43 -14.73
C ASN A 410 -9.18 -0.60 -15.75
N ASP A 411 -8.91 0.72 -15.77
CA ASP A 411 -8.96 1.42 -17.03
C ASP A 411 -7.83 0.82 -17.87
N LYS A 412 -8.17 -0.20 -18.66
CA LYS A 412 -7.23 -0.93 -19.53
C LYS A 412 -6.49 0.01 -20.49
N SER A 413 -6.88 1.29 -20.58
CA SER A 413 -6.22 2.30 -21.39
C SER A 413 -5.02 2.99 -20.71
N ASN A 414 -4.94 3.13 -19.35
CA ASN A 414 -3.99 4.06 -18.71
C ASN A 414 -3.25 3.61 -17.42
N ASN A 415 -3.54 2.45 -16.82
CA ASN A 415 -2.71 1.82 -15.76
C ASN A 415 -2.34 2.68 -14.51
N GLN A 416 -3.11 3.71 -14.16
CA GLN A 416 -2.85 4.60 -13.02
C GLN A 416 -3.26 3.96 -11.68
N LYS A 417 -2.64 4.30 -10.54
CA LYS A 417 -3.10 3.91 -9.19
C LYS A 417 -3.31 5.14 -8.31
N TYR A 418 -4.47 5.26 -7.66
CA TYR A 418 -4.72 6.31 -6.66
C TYR A 418 -4.20 5.90 -5.28
N PRO A 419 -3.79 6.87 -4.44
CA PRO A 419 -3.53 6.63 -3.01
C PRO A 419 -4.84 6.32 -2.26
N PRO A 420 -4.79 5.61 -1.11
CA PRO A 420 -5.94 5.52 -0.22
C PRO A 420 -6.28 6.92 0.32
N LEU A 421 -7.58 7.24 0.36
CA LEU A 421 -8.07 8.52 0.86
C LEU A 421 -8.25 8.49 2.37
N SER A 422 -8.04 9.64 3.02
CA SER A 422 -8.49 9.85 4.39
C SER A 422 -10.01 10.00 4.45
N GLU A 423 -10.61 9.91 5.64
CA GLU A 423 -12.03 10.18 5.84
C GLU A 423 -12.42 11.59 5.34
N SER A 424 -11.56 12.58 5.59
CA SER A 424 -11.74 13.94 5.08
C SER A 424 -11.70 13.99 3.55
N GLY A 425 -10.76 13.28 2.93
CA GLY A 425 -10.68 13.17 1.47
C GLY A 425 -11.92 12.51 0.87
N ILE A 426 -12.38 11.42 1.47
CA ILE A 426 -13.60 10.71 1.06
C ILE A 426 -14.80 11.67 1.11
N ASN A 427 -15.01 12.34 2.24
CA ASN A 427 -16.14 13.25 2.43
C ASN A 427 -16.14 14.38 1.38
N LYS A 428 -14.99 14.99 1.11
CA LYS A 428 -14.88 16.06 0.12
C LYS A 428 -15.16 15.60 -1.31
N VAL A 429 -14.73 14.39 -1.68
CA VAL A 429 -15.05 13.85 -3.00
C VAL A 429 -16.53 13.47 -3.10
N ILE A 430 -17.13 12.96 -2.02
CA ILE A 430 -18.58 12.73 -1.95
C ILE A 430 -19.35 14.04 -2.16
N ASP A 431 -18.95 15.12 -1.47
CA ASP A 431 -19.58 16.44 -1.60
C ASP A 431 -19.54 16.97 -3.05
N LEU A 432 -18.41 16.79 -3.75
CA LEU A 432 -18.27 17.15 -5.17
C LEU A 432 -19.32 16.42 -6.04
N TRP A 433 -19.46 15.11 -5.84
CA TRP A 433 -20.40 14.29 -6.60
C TRP A 433 -21.86 14.61 -6.25
N ILE A 434 -22.19 14.84 -4.97
CA ILE A 434 -23.52 15.30 -4.54
C ILE A 434 -23.86 16.63 -5.22
N SER A 435 -22.92 17.59 -5.22
CA SER A 435 -23.12 18.89 -5.88
C SER A 435 -23.37 18.71 -7.38
N ARG A 436 -22.60 17.86 -8.06
CA ARG A 436 -22.81 17.57 -9.49
C ARG A 436 -24.18 16.95 -9.76
N ILE A 437 -24.60 15.97 -8.95
CA ILE A 437 -25.92 15.34 -9.06
C ILE A 437 -27.02 16.39 -8.89
N ASN A 438 -26.93 17.22 -7.85
CA ASN A 438 -27.90 18.29 -7.61
C ASN A 438 -27.98 19.27 -8.80
N ASN A 439 -26.84 19.66 -9.37
CA ASN A 439 -26.80 20.53 -10.55
C ASN A 439 -27.47 19.89 -11.77
N VAL A 440 -27.15 18.62 -12.09
CA VAL A 440 -27.78 17.90 -13.21
C VAL A 440 -29.29 17.79 -13.02
N CYS A 441 -29.75 17.55 -11.79
CA CYS A 441 -31.16 17.42 -11.48
C CYS A 441 -31.90 18.75 -11.52
N PHE A 442 -31.26 19.83 -11.07
CA PHE A 442 -31.77 21.19 -11.22
C PHE A 442 -31.86 21.59 -12.69
N GLU A 443 -30.80 21.43 -13.47
CA GLU A 443 -30.78 21.70 -14.92
C GLU A 443 -31.85 20.91 -15.67
N ARG A 444 -32.05 19.63 -15.34
CA ARG A 444 -33.15 18.82 -15.92
C ARG A 444 -34.52 19.34 -15.50
N THR A 445 -34.68 19.72 -14.25
CA THR A 445 -35.95 20.29 -13.75
C THR A 445 -36.27 21.60 -14.44
N GLU A 446 -35.29 22.49 -14.62
CA GLU A 446 -35.45 23.75 -15.35
C GLU A 446 -35.67 23.51 -16.84
N ARG A 447 -35.00 22.52 -17.46
CA ARG A 447 -35.24 22.15 -18.86
C ARG A 447 -36.64 21.58 -19.07
N ILE A 448 -37.12 20.74 -18.15
CA ILE A 448 -38.51 20.25 -18.14
C ILE A 448 -39.48 21.41 -17.92
N LYS A 449 -39.23 22.30 -16.95
CA LYS A 449 -40.05 23.50 -16.74
C LYS A 449 -40.06 24.40 -17.97
N ALA A 450 -38.94 24.57 -18.65
CA ALA A 450 -38.82 25.37 -19.87
C ALA A 450 -39.56 24.71 -21.03
N GLN A 451 -39.43 23.39 -21.22
CA GLN A 451 -40.20 22.64 -22.22
C GLN A 451 -41.70 22.65 -21.92
N VAL A 452 -42.09 22.51 -20.65
CA VAL A 452 -43.49 22.63 -20.21
C VAL A 452 -43.99 24.07 -20.38
N SER A 453 -43.14 25.08 -20.17
CA SER A 453 -43.48 26.49 -20.40
C SER A 453 -43.56 26.84 -21.88
N GLU A 454 -42.69 26.28 -22.73
CA GLU A 454 -42.76 26.38 -24.19
C GLU A 454 -44.00 25.68 -24.73
N LEU A 455 -44.29 24.46 -24.25
CA LEU A 455 -45.52 23.74 -24.58
C LEU A 455 -46.76 24.48 -24.07
N ALA A 456 -46.70 25.08 -22.88
CA ALA A 456 -47.79 25.92 -22.35
C ALA A 456 -47.96 27.22 -23.15
N LEU A 457 -46.88 27.84 -23.64
CA LEU A 457 -46.93 28.97 -24.58
C LEU A 457 -47.55 28.55 -25.92
N LEU A 458 -47.13 27.40 -26.47
CA LEU A 458 -47.68 26.81 -27.70
C LEU A 458 -49.18 26.52 -27.58
N ILE A 459 -49.59 25.93 -26.45
CA ILE A 459 -51.00 25.62 -26.15
C ILE A 459 -51.83 26.90 -25.96
N THR A 460 -51.28 27.94 -25.31
CA THR A 460 -51.98 29.23 -25.15
C THR A 460 -52.08 30.03 -26.44
N THR A 461 -51.16 29.88 -27.39
CA THR A 461 -51.31 30.46 -28.74
C THR A 461 -52.23 29.67 -29.66
N ALA A 462 -52.45 28.37 -29.39
CA ALA A 462 -53.28 27.49 -30.21
C ALA A 462 -54.77 27.47 -29.81
N TYR A 463 -55.11 27.94 -28.61
CA TYR A 463 -56.47 27.95 -28.07
C TYR A 463 -56.86 29.34 -27.56
N ASN A 464 -57.05 30.29 -28.49
CA ASN A 464 -58.01 31.37 -28.28
C ASN A 464 -59.41 30.75 -28.41
N ASP A 465 -59.97 30.27 -27.30
CA ASP A 465 -61.38 30.44 -26.94
C ASP A 465 -61.70 29.62 -25.67
N ASN A 466 -62.15 30.34 -24.63
CA ASN A 466 -62.85 29.88 -23.44
C ASN A 466 -62.11 28.97 -22.44
N PHE A 467 -61.45 29.56 -21.43
CA PHE A 467 -61.71 29.30 -19.99
C PHE A 467 -61.00 30.37 -19.12
N PRO A 468 -61.56 30.80 -17.95
CA PRO A 468 -60.99 31.88 -17.13
C PRO A 468 -59.81 31.42 -16.27
N ALA A 469 -58.94 32.37 -15.93
CA ALA A 469 -57.77 32.19 -15.08
C ALA A 469 -58.12 31.79 -13.63
N VAL A 470 -57.35 30.86 -13.06
CA VAL A 470 -57.17 30.73 -11.61
C VAL A 470 -55.69 30.96 -11.30
N ILE A 471 -55.36 32.17 -10.87
CA ILE A 471 -54.09 32.48 -10.21
C ILE A 471 -54.23 32.12 -8.71
N THR A 472 -53.08 31.80 -8.11
CA THR A 472 -52.68 32.01 -6.70
C THR A 472 -52.88 30.86 -5.70
N ASN A 473 -51.76 30.31 -5.23
CA ASN A 473 -51.35 30.58 -3.84
C ASN A 473 -49.88 30.24 -3.61
N SER A 474 -49.08 31.28 -3.38
CA SER A 474 -47.88 31.25 -2.57
C SER A 474 -48.27 31.11 -1.10
N ALA A 475 -47.74 30.10 -0.40
CA ALA A 475 -47.79 30.05 1.06
C ALA A 475 -46.41 29.69 1.60
N ASN A 476 -45.73 30.72 2.12
CA ASN A 476 -44.68 30.63 3.11
C ASN A 476 -45.17 29.85 4.34
N SER A 477 -44.37 28.93 4.89
CA SER A 477 -44.05 28.92 6.32
C SER A 477 -43.02 27.83 6.71
N VAL A 478 -41.83 28.30 7.13
CA VAL A 478 -41.11 27.94 8.36
C VAL A 478 -40.93 26.45 8.73
N HIS A 479 -39.69 25.96 8.68
CA HIS A 479 -38.91 25.55 9.87
C HIS A 479 -37.51 25.04 9.47
N THR A 480 -36.54 25.94 9.61
CA THR A 480 -35.09 25.71 9.64
C THR A 480 -34.65 25.53 11.10
N SER A 481 -34.14 24.36 11.51
CA SER A 481 -33.05 24.17 12.51
C SER A 481 -32.93 22.72 13.02
N VAL A 482 -31.71 22.37 13.43
CA VAL A 482 -31.25 21.06 13.92
C VAL A 482 -31.90 20.61 15.24
N THR A 483 -32.68 21.45 15.91
CA THR A 483 -33.31 21.13 17.21
C THR A 483 -34.56 20.25 17.09
N GLY A 484 -35.28 20.29 15.97
CA GLY A 484 -36.53 19.54 15.79
C GLY A 484 -36.39 18.01 15.80
N PHE A 485 -35.19 17.47 15.54
CA PHE A 485 -34.94 16.02 15.56
C PHE A 485 -34.75 15.49 16.99
N ARG A 486 -34.29 16.33 17.94
CA ARG A 486 -34.07 15.93 19.34
C ARG A 486 -35.39 15.80 20.10
N ASP A 487 -36.34 16.69 19.85
CA ASP A 487 -37.66 16.66 20.50
C ASP A 487 -38.54 15.50 19.99
N LYS A 488 -38.38 15.10 18.73
CA LYS A 488 -39.08 13.95 18.14
C LYS A 488 -38.61 12.62 18.73
N LEU A 489 -37.30 12.46 18.92
CA LEU A 489 -36.70 11.26 19.53
C LEU A 489 -37.06 11.08 21.02
N THR A 490 -37.37 12.18 21.72
CA THR A 490 -37.74 12.14 23.14
C THR A 490 -39.21 11.74 23.31
N ARG A 491 -40.10 12.20 22.41
CA ARG A 491 -41.51 11.78 22.36
C ARG A 491 -41.70 10.33 21.95
N GLU A 492 -40.98 9.87 20.93
CA GLU A 492 -41.06 8.48 20.46
C GLU A 492 -40.53 7.49 21.52
N LYS A 493 -39.58 7.89 22.36
CA LYS A 493 -39.11 7.09 23.51
C LYS A 493 -40.08 7.06 24.69
N SER A 494 -40.87 8.11 24.93
CA SER A 494 -41.90 8.09 25.98
C SER A 494 -43.11 7.25 25.57
N GLU A 495 -43.49 7.28 24.30
CA GLU A 495 -44.63 6.52 23.76
C GLU A 495 -44.30 5.02 23.65
N ALA A 496 -43.05 4.66 23.28
CA ALA A 496 -42.60 3.26 23.26
C ALA A 496 -42.53 2.59 24.64
N LYS A 497 -42.51 3.36 25.74
CA LYS A 497 -42.52 2.83 27.12
C LYS A 497 -43.92 2.65 27.71
N GLN A 498 -44.94 3.30 27.15
CA GLN A 498 -46.35 3.13 27.58
C GLN A 498 -47.08 2.01 26.82
N SER A 499 -46.52 1.51 25.72
CA SER A 499 -47.09 0.36 24.98
C SER A 499 -46.50 -1.00 25.38
N GLN A 500 -45.83 -1.10 26.55
CA GLN A 500 -45.24 -2.34 27.08
C GLN A 500 -45.51 -2.58 28.58
N ILE A 501 -46.63 -2.06 29.12
CA ILE A 501 -47.17 -2.50 30.42
C ILE A 501 -48.63 -2.93 30.23
#